data_AF-A0A1B7XPP6-F1
#
_entry.id   AF-A0A1B7XPP6-F1
#
_cell.length_a   1.000
_cell.length_b   1.000
_cell.length_c   1.000
_cell.angle_alpha   90.00
_cell.angle_beta   90.00
_cell.angle_gamma   90.00
#
_symmetry.space_group_name_H-M   'P 1'
#
loop_
_entity.id
_entity.type
_entity.pdbx_description
1 polymer ?
#
loop_
_entity_poly.entity_id
_entity_poly.type
_entity_poly.pdbx_seq_one_letter_code
_entity_poly.pdbx_strand_id
1 'polypeptide(L)'
;MHSAQKIIVSAITFLLVLTIVPAFAETSTSANEKKTQAFYDSIRSHQLTLRGFISEMPKGGDLRVQLQGSVYPEAYLALAEKENYCITLPSYFPVPPINNTCPPGTTSTKKFFETEENYQKALDALSSTTIDNASHLFSIDTLTADQFGFLLSTIVNNAEYQHLDYLEILLPWFPKELTKPASRIKWQGTAKDMFPTLAALPKMSATEEGEKLLSDFMSSTEAHLESNNAKSVMVRMIANVDRTQPPSVVFAQLIFAFKTASADPRFVGVALSGDEKHPVALRDYQLQMEMLNFLKSKNEFSDVKTVITAGYLNFGMIEPTKFKNRIRTALSKGKASRISHGSALMYENNPFALLKILSNNKIPVEIGFTAEEQARFIAKDNNPFPVLLKYHVPIVIVSVDAGLTRTDITNEYVRAARDYPLSYTELKNLVRNTLEYSLLPGKSLWKTTSPYVVGDDCNDSLTTKTTGVCQKLLNESPKANKQWKLETEFAEFERKIAAN
;
A
#
# COMPACT_ATOMS: atom_id res chain seq x y z
N MET A 1 -82.87 24.44 41.65
CA MET A 1 -82.33 25.72 41.14
C MET A 1 -81.14 25.40 40.24
N HIS A 2 -81.25 25.80 38.96
CA HIS A 2 -80.24 26.00 37.89
C HIS A 2 -78.95 25.15 37.84
N SER A 3 -78.72 24.40 36.74
CA SER A 3 -78.00 24.80 35.49
C SER A 3 -76.47 24.80 35.70
N ALA A 4 -75.56 24.25 34.88
CA ALA A 4 -75.56 23.85 33.49
C ALA A 4 -74.36 22.90 33.20
N GLN A 5 -74.50 22.10 32.14
CA GLN A 5 -73.51 21.67 31.13
C GLN A 5 -72.00 21.70 31.45
N LYS A 6 -71.32 20.56 31.22
CA LYS A 6 -70.54 20.30 29.99
C LYS A 6 -70.05 18.85 29.90
N ILE A 7 -70.42 18.21 28.81
CA ILE A 7 -69.98 16.90 28.30
C ILE A 7 -68.67 17.13 27.55
N ILE A 8 -67.61 16.38 27.86
CA ILE A 8 -66.59 15.98 26.87
C ILE A 8 -66.16 14.55 27.19
N VAL A 9 -66.66 13.62 26.38
CA VAL A 9 -66.10 12.29 26.16
C VAL A 9 -64.89 12.48 25.24
N SER A 10 -63.72 11.98 25.62
CA SER A 10 -62.60 11.85 24.67
C SER A 10 -61.99 10.46 24.80
N ALA A 11 -62.12 9.73 23.69
CA ALA A 11 -61.71 8.37 23.50
C ALA A 11 -60.19 8.23 23.61
N ILE A 12 -59.74 7.23 24.37
CA ILE A 12 -58.35 6.79 24.40
C ILE A 12 -58.11 5.96 23.14
N THR A 13 -57.61 6.62 22.10
CA THR A 13 -57.07 5.96 20.91
C THR A 13 -55.68 5.43 21.26
N PHE A 14 -55.58 4.12 21.46
CA PHE A 14 -54.31 3.41 21.69
C PHE A 14 -53.52 3.41 20.38
N LEU A 15 -52.59 4.35 20.22
CA LEU A 15 -51.70 4.41 19.07
C LEU A 15 -50.59 3.37 19.25
N LEU A 16 -50.72 2.24 18.53
CA LEU A 16 -49.69 1.21 18.42
C LEU A 16 -48.52 1.80 17.61
N VAL A 17 -47.52 2.36 18.28
CA VAL A 17 -46.27 2.78 17.64
C VAL A 17 -45.47 1.52 17.32
N LEU A 18 -45.62 0.98 16.10
CA LEU A 18 -44.66 0.05 15.53
C LEU A 18 -43.32 0.80 15.44
N THR A 19 -42.40 0.48 16.35
CA THR A 19 -40.98 0.76 16.14
C THR A 19 -40.52 -0.10 14.97
N ILE A 20 -40.56 0.48 13.77
CA ILE A 20 -39.86 -0.06 12.61
C ILE A 20 -38.37 0.04 12.96
N VAL A 21 -37.82 -1.04 13.50
CA VAL A 21 -36.38 -1.26 13.46
C VAL A 21 -36.04 -1.30 11.98
N PRO A 22 -35.17 -0.43 11.45
CA PRO A 22 -34.73 -0.58 10.07
C PRO A 22 -34.02 -1.93 10.01
N ALA A 23 -34.68 -2.91 9.40
CA ALA A 23 -34.02 -4.11 8.94
C ALA A 23 -32.92 -3.62 8.02
N PHE A 24 -31.67 -3.68 8.49
CA PHE A 24 -30.52 -3.60 7.60
C PHE A 24 -30.83 -4.60 6.49
N ALA A 25 -30.93 -4.10 5.26
CA ALA A 25 -31.09 -4.97 4.10
C ALA A 25 -29.90 -5.93 4.13
N GLU A 26 -30.15 -7.17 4.56
CA GLU A 26 -29.23 -8.28 4.38
C GLU A 26 -28.96 -8.30 2.88
N THR A 27 -27.76 -7.84 2.51
CA THR A 27 -27.22 -8.12 1.19
C THR A 27 -27.34 -9.63 1.06
N SER A 28 -27.99 -10.11 0.00
CA SER A 28 -28.21 -11.55 -0.20
C SER A 28 -26.85 -12.24 -0.37
N THR A 29 -26.19 -12.55 0.75
CA THR A 29 -24.99 -13.38 0.79
C THR A 29 -25.33 -14.72 0.19
N SER A 30 -24.51 -15.18 -0.75
CA SER A 30 -24.74 -16.45 -1.43
C SER A 30 -24.80 -17.59 -0.40
N ALA A 31 -25.49 -18.69 -0.73
CA ALA A 31 -25.48 -19.88 0.13
C ALA A 31 -24.04 -20.41 0.36
N ASN A 32 -23.15 -20.22 -0.62
CA ASN A 32 -21.74 -20.59 -0.52
C ASN A 32 -20.97 -19.67 0.43
N GLU A 33 -21.23 -18.36 0.42
CA GLU A 33 -20.63 -17.41 1.36
C GLU A 33 -21.02 -17.74 2.80
N LYS A 34 -22.30 -18.06 3.05
CA LYS A 34 -22.78 -18.47 4.38
C LYS A 34 -22.10 -19.75 4.88
N LYS A 35 -21.92 -20.75 4.01
CA LYS A 35 -21.17 -21.97 4.33
C LYS A 35 -19.69 -21.69 4.59
N THR A 36 -19.08 -20.83 3.78
CA THR A 36 -17.68 -20.43 3.91
C THR A 36 -17.44 -19.68 5.22
N GLN A 37 -18.36 -18.79 5.62
CA GLN A 37 -18.36 -18.13 6.93
C GLN A 37 -18.38 -19.15 8.07
N ALA A 38 -19.29 -20.14 8.02
CA ALA A 38 -19.36 -21.17 9.05
C ALA A 38 -18.08 -22.02 9.14
N PHE A 39 -17.48 -22.37 8.00
CA PHE A 39 -16.18 -23.06 7.97
C PHE A 39 -15.08 -22.19 8.56
N TYR A 40 -14.97 -20.93 8.12
CA TYR A 40 -14.01 -19.95 8.64
C TYR A 40 -14.12 -19.80 10.17
N ASP A 41 -15.32 -19.68 10.71
CA ASP A 41 -15.54 -19.56 12.16
C ASP A 41 -15.02 -20.78 12.92
N SER A 42 -15.16 -21.99 12.35
CA SER A 42 -14.67 -23.23 12.96
C SER A 42 -13.13 -23.33 12.99
N ILE A 43 -12.44 -22.67 12.07
CA ILE A 43 -10.97 -22.76 11.92
C ILE A 43 -10.23 -21.52 12.43
N ARG A 44 -10.92 -20.42 12.75
CA ARG A 44 -10.29 -19.14 13.10
C ARG A 44 -9.33 -19.20 14.29
N SER A 45 -9.59 -20.09 15.24
CA SER A 45 -8.70 -20.35 16.40
C SER A 45 -7.57 -21.36 16.10
N HIS A 46 -7.54 -21.96 14.91
CA HIS A 46 -6.61 -23.01 14.51
C HIS A 46 -5.61 -22.46 13.48
N GLN A 47 -4.51 -21.87 13.95
CA GLN A 47 -3.61 -21.04 13.13
C GLN A 47 -3.13 -21.70 11.82
N LEU A 48 -2.74 -22.97 11.84
CA LEU A 48 -2.25 -23.66 10.63
C LEU A 48 -3.36 -23.90 9.62
N THR A 49 -4.55 -24.30 10.09
CA THR A 49 -5.73 -24.49 9.24
C THR A 49 -6.22 -23.15 8.68
N LEU A 50 -6.22 -22.10 9.50
CA LEU A 50 -6.52 -20.74 9.07
C LEU A 50 -5.56 -20.25 7.99
N ARG A 51 -4.25 -20.51 8.13
CA ARG A 51 -3.26 -20.18 7.09
C ARG A 51 -3.56 -20.93 5.79
N GLY A 52 -3.86 -22.23 5.85
CA GLY A 52 -4.25 -22.99 4.67
C GLY A 52 -5.47 -22.40 3.94
N PHE A 53 -6.50 -22.02 4.69
CA PHE A 53 -7.69 -21.35 4.14
C PHE A 53 -7.38 -20.00 3.49
N ILE A 54 -6.60 -19.13 4.16
CA ILE A 54 -6.26 -17.80 3.65
C ILE A 54 -5.26 -17.87 2.49
N SER A 55 -4.40 -18.89 2.44
CA SER A 55 -3.48 -19.12 1.34
C SER A 55 -4.24 -19.25 0.01
N GLU A 56 -5.29 -20.07 -0.01
CA GLU A 56 -6.15 -20.33 -1.19
C GLU A 56 -7.11 -19.17 -1.52
N MET A 57 -7.34 -18.26 -0.58
CA MET A 57 -8.25 -17.13 -0.76
C MET A 57 -7.66 -16.11 -1.73
N PRO A 58 -8.42 -15.59 -2.71
CA PRO A 58 -7.96 -14.48 -3.53
C PRO A 58 -7.81 -13.23 -2.66
N LYS A 59 -6.69 -12.50 -2.83
CA LYS A 59 -6.30 -11.39 -1.94
C LYS A 59 -6.25 -10.03 -2.63
N GLY A 60 -6.72 -9.96 -3.88
CA GLY A 60 -6.84 -8.70 -4.61
C GLY A 60 -5.46 -8.14 -4.96
N GLY A 61 -5.05 -7.04 -4.35
CA GLY A 61 -3.74 -6.44 -4.58
C GLY A 61 -2.97 -6.08 -3.31
N ASP A 62 -1.67 -5.89 -3.46
CA ASP A 62 -0.82 -5.26 -2.44
C ASP A 62 -0.47 -3.84 -2.87
N LEU A 63 -0.93 -2.85 -2.09
CA LEU A 63 -0.86 -1.43 -2.45
C LEU A 63 0.37 -0.71 -1.91
N ARG A 64 1.25 -1.42 -1.18
CA ARG A 64 2.50 -0.86 -0.70
C ARG A 64 3.57 -1.94 -0.66
N VAL A 65 4.27 -2.07 -1.77
CA VAL A 65 5.43 -2.94 -1.91
C VAL A 65 6.66 -2.07 -2.08
N GLN A 66 7.52 -2.00 -1.06
CA GLN A 66 8.81 -1.31 -1.20
C GLN A 66 9.80 -2.28 -1.86
N LEU A 67 10.20 -2.03 -3.11
CA LEU A 67 11.01 -2.98 -3.89
C LEU A 67 12.20 -3.54 -3.09
N GLN A 68 12.97 -2.66 -2.45
CA GLN A 68 14.16 -3.03 -1.67
C GLN A 68 13.84 -3.88 -0.43
N GLY A 69 12.69 -3.66 0.20
CA GLY A 69 12.28 -4.39 1.39
C GLY A 69 11.52 -5.68 1.07
N SER A 70 10.90 -5.76 -0.11
CA SER A 70 10.02 -6.87 -0.50
C SER A 70 10.76 -8.01 -1.22
N VAL A 71 11.97 -7.78 -1.73
CA VAL A 71 12.83 -8.87 -2.22
C VAL A 71 13.34 -9.67 -1.03
N TYR A 72 13.18 -11.00 -1.11
CA TYR A 72 13.70 -11.91 -0.10
C TYR A 72 15.24 -11.97 -0.13
N PRO A 73 15.92 -12.07 1.03
CA PRO A 73 17.37 -12.19 1.12
C PRO A 73 17.99 -13.21 0.16
N GLU A 74 17.37 -14.36 -0.05
CA GLU A 74 17.83 -15.40 -0.97
C GLU A 74 18.01 -14.88 -2.40
N ALA A 75 17.07 -14.06 -2.89
CA ALA A 75 17.14 -13.50 -4.24
C ALA A 75 18.29 -12.48 -4.36
N TYR A 76 18.56 -11.72 -3.30
CA TYR A 76 19.72 -10.83 -3.27
C TYR A 76 21.04 -11.59 -3.30
N LEU A 77 21.15 -12.67 -2.52
CA LEU A 77 22.35 -13.51 -2.51
C LEU A 77 22.54 -14.23 -3.85
N ALA A 78 21.45 -14.73 -4.46
CA ALA A 78 21.48 -15.36 -5.78
C ALA A 78 21.93 -14.39 -6.88
N LEU A 79 21.40 -13.15 -6.86
CA LEU A 79 21.86 -12.10 -7.78
C LEU A 79 23.35 -11.82 -7.57
N ALA A 80 23.77 -11.67 -6.31
CA ALA A 80 25.15 -11.36 -5.97
C ALA A 80 26.14 -12.47 -6.39
N GLU A 81 25.73 -13.73 -6.34
CA GLU A 81 26.52 -14.85 -6.84
C GLU A 81 26.60 -14.87 -8.36
N LYS A 82 25.45 -14.72 -9.05
CA LYS A 82 25.34 -14.66 -10.52
C LYS A 82 26.24 -13.56 -11.10
N GLU A 83 26.22 -12.39 -10.49
CA GLU A 83 26.90 -11.19 -10.98
C GLU A 83 28.35 -11.05 -10.47
N ASN A 84 28.89 -12.05 -9.75
CA ASN A 84 30.22 -12.00 -9.13
C ASN A 84 30.42 -10.79 -8.20
N TYR A 85 29.40 -10.44 -7.42
CA TYR A 85 29.49 -9.36 -6.45
C TYR A 85 30.43 -9.72 -5.30
N CYS A 86 30.68 -8.74 -4.46
CA CYS A 86 31.44 -8.88 -3.24
C CYS A 86 30.49 -8.81 -2.05
N ILE A 87 30.88 -9.35 -0.92
CA ILE A 87 30.13 -9.32 0.32
C ILE A 87 30.94 -8.63 1.40
N THR A 88 30.33 -7.66 2.06
CA THR A 88 30.96 -6.88 3.14
C THR A 88 31.19 -7.73 4.38
N LEU A 89 32.28 -7.49 5.11
CA LEU A 89 32.58 -8.17 6.37
C LEU A 89 32.73 -7.12 7.50
N PRO A 90 32.15 -7.34 8.69
CA PRO A 90 31.33 -8.49 9.09
C PRO A 90 29.82 -8.30 8.84
N SER A 91 29.40 -7.32 8.04
CA SER A 91 27.99 -6.96 7.85
C SER A 91 27.23 -7.82 6.84
N TYR A 92 27.93 -8.59 6.01
CA TYR A 92 27.39 -9.55 5.04
C TYR A 92 26.42 -8.99 3.99
N PHE A 93 26.52 -7.70 3.68
CA PHE A 93 25.77 -7.08 2.58
C PHE A 93 26.47 -7.26 1.23
N PRO A 94 25.75 -7.68 0.18
CA PRO A 94 26.29 -7.70 -1.17
C PRO A 94 26.58 -6.29 -1.70
N VAL A 95 27.67 -6.11 -2.42
CA VAL A 95 28.06 -4.87 -3.09
C VAL A 95 28.70 -5.17 -4.44
N PRO A 96 28.47 -4.33 -5.47
CA PRO A 96 29.10 -4.53 -6.76
C PRO A 96 30.64 -4.39 -6.67
N PRO A 97 31.41 -5.13 -7.48
CA PRO A 97 32.86 -4.98 -7.53
C PRO A 97 33.25 -3.64 -8.17
N ILE A 98 34.43 -3.11 -7.80
CA ILE A 98 35.01 -1.91 -8.41
C ILE A 98 36.13 -2.34 -9.34
N ASN A 99 36.00 -2.06 -10.65
CA ASN A 99 36.95 -2.51 -11.68
C ASN A 99 37.24 -4.02 -11.60
N ASN A 100 36.18 -4.83 -11.50
CA ASN A 100 36.25 -6.30 -11.33
C ASN A 100 37.03 -6.77 -10.09
N THR A 101 37.23 -5.91 -9.10
CA THR A 101 37.95 -6.24 -7.87
C THR A 101 37.07 -5.94 -6.66
N CYS A 102 37.12 -6.82 -5.66
CA CYS A 102 36.39 -6.59 -4.42
C CYS A 102 37.01 -5.46 -3.61
N PRO A 103 36.21 -4.46 -3.18
CA PRO A 103 36.72 -3.36 -2.37
C PRO A 103 37.27 -3.87 -1.02
N PRO A 104 38.19 -3.12 -0.36
CA PRO A 104 38.70 -3.48 0.95
C PRO A 104 37.58 -3.73 1.97
N GLY A 105 37.76 -4.73 2.84
CA GLY A 105 36.73 -5.13 3.80
C GLY A 105 35.60 -5.98 3.21
N THR A 106 35.76 -6.45 1.97
CA THR A 106 34.80 -7.35 1.31
C THR A 106 35.51 -8.59 0.75
N THR A 107 34.76 -9.64 0.44
CA THR A 107 35.25 -10.85 -0.25
C THR A 107 34.30 -11.24 -1.38
N SER A 108 34.77 -12.00 -2.36
CA SER A 108 33.90 -12.48 -3.45
C SER A 108 32.76 -13.35 -2.90
N THR A 109 31.54 -13.13 -3.37
CA THR A 109 30.35 -13.94 -3.02
C THR A 109 30.55 -15.40 -3.40
N LYS A 110 31.06 -15.68 -4.60
CA LYS A 110 31.36 -17.04 -5.07
C LYS A 110 32.23 -17.81 -4.09
N LYS A 111 33.34 -17.20 -3.64
CA LYS A 111 34.23 -17.82 -2.66
C LYS A 111 33.59 -17.91 -1.28
N PHE A 112 32.87 -16.87 -0.88
CA PHE A 112 32.29 -16.81 0.47
C PHE A 112 31.18 -17.84 0.67
N PHE A 113 30.33 -18.05 -0.34
CA PHE A 113 29.24 -19.01 -0.30
C PHE A 113 29.64 -20.47 -0.60
N GLU A 114 30.95 -20.78 -0.74
CA GLU A 114 31.43 -22.17 -0.81
C GLU A 114 31.09 -22.99 0.44
N THR A 115 30.77 -22.34 1.56
CA THR A 115 30.34 -22.99 2.80
C THR A 115 28.92 -22.58 3.17
N GLU A 116 28.09 -23.55 3.54
CA GLU A 116 26.72 -23.33 4.03
C GLU A 116 26.66 -22.36 5.22
N GLU A 117 27.63 -22.44 6.14
CA GLU A 117 27.72 -21.55 7.30
C GLU A 117 27.81 -20.06 6.91
N ASN A 118 28.61 -19.73 5.89
CA ASN A 118 28.75 -18.36 5.41
C ASN A 118 27.51 -17.88 4.66
N TYR A 119 26.87 -18.75 3.88
CA TYR A 119 25.59 -18.42 3.25
C TYR A 119 24.55 -18.10 4.32
N GLN A 120 24.42 -18.93 5.35
CA GLN A 120 23.48 -18.71 6.45
C GLN A 120 23.79 -17.42 7.23
N LYS A 121 25.06 -17.09 7.48
CA LYS A 121 25.44 -15.80 8.10
C LYS A 121 24.96 -14.60 7.28
N ALA A 122 25.14 -14.64 5.97
CA ALA A 122 24.65 -13.58 5.09
C ALA A 122 23.13 -13.51 5.10
N LEU A 123 22.48 -14.67 5.06
CA LEU A 123 21.04 -14.78 5.12
C LEU A 123 20.45 -14.18 6.40
N ASP A 124 21.03 -14.53 7.56
CA ASP A 124 20.61 -14.04 8.86
C ASP A 124 20.84 -12.54 9.01
N ALA A 125 21.98 -12.02 8.51
CA ALA A 125 22.28 -10.59 8.53
C ALA A 125 21.27 -9.77 7.71
N LEU A 126 20.95 -10.24 6.50
CA LEU A 126 19.93 -9.61 5.65
C LEU A 126 18.54 -9.70 6.28
N SER A 127 18.19 -10.84 6.88
CA SER A 127 16.88 -11.08 7.51
C SER A 127 16.70 -10.35 8.85
N SER A 128 17.78 -9.94 9.51
CA SER A 128 17.77 -9.14 10.73
C SER A 128 17.93 -7.64 10.46
N THR A 129 18.08 -7.25 9.19
CA THR A 129 18.16 -5.85 8.79
C THR A 129 16.83 -5.17 9.07
N THR A 130 16.83 -4.18 9.95
CA THR A 130 15.64 -3.36 10.20
C THR A 130 15.25 -2.61 8.92
N ILE A 131 13.96 -2.36 8.72
CA ILE A 131 13.43 -1.55 7.61
C ILE A 131 14.18 -0.22 7.47
N ASP A 132 14.53 0.44 8.59
CA ASP A 132 15.28 1.70 8.60
C ASP A 132 16.71 1.58 8.00
N ASN A 133 17.31 0.38 8.01
CA ASN A 133 18.65 0.08 7.50
C ASN A 133 18.65 -0.57 6.11
N ALA A 134 17.48 -0.86 5.54
CA ALA A 134 17.33 -1.47 4.21
C ALA A 134 17.94 -0.61 3.08
N SER A 135 18.14 0.68 3.33
CA SER A 135 18.83 1.62 2.43
C SER A 135 20.27 1.20 2.07
N HIS A 136 20.87 0.28 2.81
CA HIS A 136 22.22 -0.25 2.56
C HIS A 136 22.27 -1.49 1.64
N LEU A 137 21.14 -2.09 1.30
CA LEU A 137 21.09 -3.37 0.59
C LEU A 137 21.48 -3.24 -0.88
N PHE A 138 20.76 -2.41 -1.64
CA PHE A 138 21.08 -2.08 -3.03
C PHE A 138 20.43 -0.75 -3.42
N SER A 139 21.19 0.16 -4.03
CA SER A 139 20.59 1.34 -4.65
C SER A 139 19.99 0.96 -6.00
N ILE A 140 18.69 1.19 -6.19
CA ILE A 140 17.99 0.94 -7.46
C ILE A 140 18.68 1.69 -8.60
N ASP A 141 19.24 2.89 -8.33
CA ASP A 141 19.95 3.72 -9.29
C ASP A 141 21.24 3.09 -9.85
N THR A 142 21.67 1.95 -9.27
CA THR A 142 22.88 1.22 -9.67
C THR A 142 22.59 -0.11 -10.36
N LEU A 143 21.33 -0.56 -10.37
CA LEU A 143 20.94 -1.82 -11.01
C LEU A 143 20.90 -1.67 -12.53
N THR A 144 21.37 -2.70 -13.23
CA THR A 144 21.06 -2.85 -14.66
C THR A 144 19.59 -3.23 -14.84
N ALA A 145 19.06 -3.08 -16.07
CA ALA A 145 17.70 -3.52 -16.36
C ALA A 145 17.49 -5.02 -16.09
N ASP A 146 18.48 -5.86 -16.40
CA ASP A 146 18.43 -7.30 -16.12
C ASP A 146 18.34 -7.59 -14.62
N GLN A 147 19.18 -6.92 -13.82
CA GLN A 147 19.21 -7.10 -12.37
C GLN A 147 17.90 -6.60 -11.74
N PHE A 148 17.39 -5.45 -12.17
CA PHE A 148 16.08 -4.95 -11.73
C PHE A 148 14.96 -5.94 -12.09
N GLY A 149 14.93 -6.41 -13.35
CA GLY A 149 13.92 -7.32 -13.84
C GLY A 149 13.91 -8.64 -13.08
N PHE A 150 15.08 -9.21 -12.82
CA PHE A 150 15.23 -10.40 -11.97
C PHE A 150 14.66 -10.17 -10.57
N LEU A 151 15.00 -9.06 -9.90
CA LEU A 151 14.52 -8.80 -8.54
C LEU A 151 13.01 -8.57 -8.50
N LEU A 152 12.45 -7.78 -9.42
CA LEU A 152 11.01 -7.54 -9.48
C LEU A 152 10.24 -8.82 -9.86
N SER A 153 10.80 -9.69 -10.72
CA SER A 153 10.13 -10.94 -11.08
C SER A 153 9.93 -11.86 -9.87
N THR A 154 10.87 -11.88 -8.92
CA THR A 154 10.70 -12.66 -7.67
C THR A 154 9.51 -12.19 -6.84
N ILE A 155 9.26 -10.88 -6.80
CA ILE A 155 8.09 -10.31 -6.11
C ILE A 155 6.81 -10.66 -6.85
N VAL A 156 6.82 -10.59 -8.19
CA VAL A 156 5.64 -10.92 -9.01
C VAL A 156 5.29 -12.41 -8.92
N ASN A 157 6.29 -13.30 -8.96
CA ASN A 157 6.10 -14.74 -8.76
C ASN A 157 5.52 -15.02 -7.36
N ASN A 158 6.03 -14.34 -6.31
CA ASN A 158 5.46 -14.48 -4.96
C ASN A 158 4.01 -13.97 -4.91
N ALA A 159 3.70 -12.85 -5.56
CA ALA A 159 2.35 -12.32 -5.63
C ALA A 159 1.37 -13.31 -6.30
N GLU A 160 1.77 -13.94 -7.40
CA GLU A 160 0.97 -14.99 -8.05
C GLU A 160 0.75 -16.20 -7.14
N TYR A 161 1.82 -16.69 -6.50
CA TYR A 161 1.72 -17.77 -5.51
C TYR A 161 0.77 -17.43 -4.35
N GLN A 162 0.69 -16.15 -3.99
CA GLN A 162 -0.17 -15.65 -2.94
C GLN A 162 -1.57 -15.25 -3.47
N HIS A 163 -1.96 -15.57 -4.70
CA HIS A 163 -3.27 -15.20 -5.28
C HIS A 163 -3.54 -13.68 -5.23
N LEU A 164 -2.50 -12.89 -5.52
CA LEU A 164 -2.63 -11.47 -5.84
C LEU A 164 -2.69 -11.26 -7.34
N ASP A 165 -3.45 -10.24 -7.73
CA ASP A 165 -3.66 -9.86 -9.12
C ASP A 165 -3.11 -8.48 -9.47
N TYR A 166 -2.70 -7.72 -8.45
CA TYR A 166 -2.28 -6.34 -8.58
C TYR A 166 -1.22 -5.95 -7.55
N LEU A 167 -0.20 -5.21 -7.99
CA LEU A 167 0.85 -4.67 -7.14
C LEU A 167 1.06 -3.17 -7.42
N GLU A 168 1.17 -2.38 -6.35
CA GLU A 168 1.70 -1.01 -6.39
C GLU A 168 3.10 -0.97 -5.76
N ILE A 169 4.11 -0.88 -6.60
CA ILE A 169 5.51 -0.84 -6.19
C ILE A 169 5.93 0.60 -5.89
N LEU A 170 6.37 0.86 -4.67
CA LEU A 170 7.01 2.12 -4.32
C LEU A 170 8.45 2.10 -4.83
N LEU A 171 8.68 2.89 -5.86
CA LEU A 171 9.94 2.96 -6.59
C LEU A 171 10.60 4.32 -6.32
N PRO A 172 11.73 4.39 -5.59
CA PRO A 172 12.62 5.54 -5.62
C PRO A 172 12.90 5.94 -7.07
N TRP A 173 12.43 7.11 -7.48
CA TRP A 173 12.42 7.50 -8.88
C TRP A 173 12.87 8.95 -9.05
N PHE A 174 14.18 9.13 -9.17
CA PHE A 174 14.79 10.44 -9.33
C PHE A 174 16.16 10.33 -10.02
N PRO A 175 16.43 11.08 -11.11
CA PRO A 175 17.73 11.10 -11.74
C PRO A 175 18.82 11.49 -10.74
N LYS A 176 19.79 10.61 -10.49
CA LYS A 176 20.88 10.84 -9.52
C LYS A 176 21.68 12.11 -9.81
N GLU A 177 21.76 12.52 -11.08
CA GLU A 177 22.42 13.73 -11.54
C GLU A 177 21.75 15.00 -11.02
N LEU A 178 20.48 14.95 -10.62
CA LEU A 178 19.73 16.08 -10.05
C LEU A 178 20.00 16.29 -8.55
N THR A 179 20.45 15.26 -7.81
CA THR A 179 20.64 15.34 -6.35
C THR A 179 21.66 16.40 -5.96
N LYS A 180 22.83 16.41 -6.61
CA LYS A 180 23.91 17.36 -6.30
C LYS A 180 23.59 18.81 -6.72
N PRO A 181 23.03 19.07 -7.92
CA PRO A 181 22.54 20.40 -8.28
C PRO A 181 21.43 20.90 -7.35
N ALA A 182 20.42 20.07 -7.02
CA ALA A 182 19.33 20.47 -6.15
C ALA A 182 19.80 20.81 -4.72
N SER A 183 20.74 20.03 -4.17
CA SER A 183 21.30 20.28 -2.83
C SER A 183 22.14 21.56 -2.73
N ARG A 184 22.68 22.07 -3.85
CA ARG A 184 23.41 23.35 -3.89
C ARG A 184 22.48 24.57 -3.85
N ILE A 185 21.20 24.40 -4.17
CA ILE A 185 20.21 25.47 -4.13
C ILE A 185 19.71 25.60 -2.68
N LYS A 186 20.01 26.75 -2.04
CA LYS A 186 19.48 27.04 -0.70
C LYS A 186 17.99 27.33 -0.78
N TRP A 187 17.21 26.75 0.12
CA TRP A 187 15.78 27.04 0.24
C TRP A 187 15.55 28.49 0.65
N GLN A 188 14.73 29.23 -0.11
CA GLN A 188 14.35 30.62 0.17
C GLN A 188 12.86 30.82 -0.16
N GLY A 189 12.09 31.33 0.81
CA GLY A 189 10.66 31.60 0.63
C GLY A 189 9.80 30.34 0.61
N THR A 190 8.84 30.31 -0.32
CA THR A 190 7.79 29.29 -0.44
C THR A 190 8.09 28.27 -1.54
N ALA A 191 7.31 27.18 -1.59
CA ALA A 191 7.38 26.22 -2.70
C ALA A 191 7.13 26.89 -4.08
N LYS A 192 6.29 27.93 -4.13
CA LYS A 192 6.05 28.71 -5.36
C LYS A 192 7.31 29.45 -5.82
N ASP A 193 8.07 30.01 -4.88
CA ASP A 193 9.28 30.77 -5.18
C ASP A 193 10.42 29.84 -5.62
N MET A 194 10.49 28.65 -5.03
CA MET A 194 11.52 27.64 -5.33
C MET A 194 11.25 26.88 -6.63
N PHE A 195 10.00 26.76 -7.06
CA PHE A 195 9.62 25.93 -8.20
C PHE A 195 10.30 26.31 -9.51
N PRO A 196 10.34 27.60 -9.95
CA PRO A 196 10.99 27.96 -11.22
C PRO A 196 12.46 27.54 -11.29
N THR A 197 13.20 27.72 -10.20
CA THR A 197 14.63 27.38 -10.14
C THR A 197 14.86 25.87 -10.17
N LEU A 198 14.11 25.10 -9.39
CA LEU A 198 14.28 23.65 -9.33
C LEU A 198 13.72 22.94 -10.57
N ALA A 199 12.59 23.42 -11.11
CA ALA A 199 11.97 22.87 -12.31
C ALA A 199 12.81 23.11 -13.57
N ALA A 200 13.70 24.11 -13.55
CA ALA A 200 14.62 24.44 -14.64
C ALA A 200 15.97 23.72 -14.55
N LEU A 201 16.20 22.87 -13.54
CA LEU A 201 17.43 22.09 -13.46
C LEU A 201 17.62 21.21 -14.72
N PRO A 202 18.84 21.12 -15.27
CA PRO A 202 19.12 20.18 -16.37
C PRO A 202 18.72 18.76 -15.98
N LYS A 203 18.10 17.99 -16.89
CA LYS A 203 17.51 16.66 -16.66
C LYS A 203 16.17 16.62 -15.91
N MET A 204 15.64 17.73 -15.43
CA MET A 204 14.30 17.79 -14.83
C MET A 204 13.15 17.56 -15.85
N SER A 205 13.46 17.54 -17.14
CA SER A 205 12.55 17.22 -18.25
C SER A 205 12.85 15.87 -18.90
N ALA A 206 13.76 15.07 -18.35
CA ALA A 206 14.17 13.78 -18.93
C ALA A 206 13.15 12.66 -18.68
N THR A 207 11.84 12.95 -18.84
CA THR A 207 10.77 11.97 -18.63
C THR A 207 10.80 10.86 -19.68
N GLU A 208 11.20 11.16 -20.93
CA GLU A 208 11.35 10.16 -22.00
C GLU A 208 12.48 9.15 -21.71
N GLU A 209 13.62 9.61 -21.17
CA GLU A 209 14.71 8.73 -20.74
C GLU A 209 14.24 7.80 -19.61
N GLY A 210 13.47 8.34 -18.67
CA GLY A 210 12.83 7.56 -17.60
C GLY A 210 11.80 6.55 -18.13
N GLU A 211 10.98 6.93 -19.10
CA GLU A 211 10.00 6.05 -19.74
C GLU A 211 10.67 4.86 -20.41
N LYS A 212 11.76 5.11 -21.14
CA LYS A 212 12.57 4.05 -21.76
C LYS A 212 13.17 3.13 -20.68
N LEU A 213 13.76 3.69 -19.62
CA LEU A 213 14.33 2.91 -18.53
C LEU A 213 13.27 2.00 -17.88
N LEU A 214 12.07 2.53 -17.61
CA LEU A 214 10.98 1.73 -17.08
C LEU A 214 10.53 0.64 -18.07
N SER A 215 10.50 0.92 -19.37
CA SER A 215 10.22 -0.10 -20.38
C SER A 215 11.25 -1.22 -20.35
N ASP A 216 12.55 -0.89 -20.28
CA ASP A 216 13.62 -1.88 -20.18
C ASP A 216 13.48 -2.72 -18.89
N PHE A 217 13.16 -2.09 -17.76
CA PHE A 217 12.89 -2.77 -16.47
C PHE A 217 11.71 -3.73 -16.55
N MET A 218 10.58 -3.30 -17.12
CA MET A 218 9.37 -4.11 -17.22
C MET A 218 9.55 -5.27 -18.21
N SER A 219 10.16 -5.03 -19.37
CA SER A 219 10.47 -6.09 -20.34
C SER A 219 11.44 -7.12 -19.78
N SER A 220 12.45 -6.70 -19.01
CA SER A 220 13.33 -7.64 -18.32
C SER A 220 12.59 -8.43 -17.23
N THR A 221 11.70 -7.77 -16.47
CA THR A 221 10.87 -8.45 -15.47
C THR A 221 10.08 -9.59 -16.12
N GLU A 222 9.40 -9.32 -17.23
CA GLU A 222 8.62 -10.32 -17.97
C GLU A 222 9.47 -11.50 -18.47
N ALA A 223 10.73 -11.26 -18.84
CA ALA A 223 11.66 -12.30 -19.26
C ALA A 223 12.10 -13.24 -18.13
N HIS A 224 12.04 -12.77 -16.87
CA HIS A 224 12.40 -13.55 -15.67
C HIS A 224 11.20 -14.18 -14.95
N LEU A 225 9.96 -14.02 -15.45
CA LEU A 225 8.78 -14.65 -14.84
C LEU A 225 8.74 -16.16 -15.10
N GLU A 226 8.40 -16.93 -14.07
CA GLU A 226 8.44 -18.41 -14.10
C GLU A 226 7.21 -19.03 -14.79
N SER A 227 6.10 -18.30 -14.85
CA SER A 227 4.83 -18.83 -15.38
C SER A 227 4.05 -17.79 -16.19
N ASN A 228 3.11 -18.26 -17.02
CA ASN A 228 2.18 -17.37 -17.71
C ASN A 228 1.14 -16.75 -16.78
N ASN A 229 0.84 -17.38 -15.64
CA ASN A 229 -0.06 -16.80 -14.64
C ASN A 229 0.56 -15.59 -13.97
N ALA A 230 1.87 -15.62 -13.70
CA ALA A 230 2.60 -14.50 -13.13
C ALA A 230 2.54 -13.27 -14.04
N LYS A 231 2.47 -13.46 -15.37
CA LYS A 231 2.26 -12.38 -16.35
C LYS A 231 0.89 -11.69 -16.24
N SER A 232 -0.08 -12.30 -15.56
CA SER A 232 -1.42 -11.74 -15.36
C SER A 232 -1.51 -10.79 -14.16
N VAL A 233 -0.51 -10.84 -13.26
CA VAL A 233 -0.37 -9.91 -12.14
C VAL A 233 -0.02 -8.54 -12.71
N MET A 234 -0.90 -7.56 -12.49
CA MET A 234 -0.67 -6.22 -12.99
C MET A 234 0.23 -5.45 -12.03
N VAL A 235 1.35 -4.95 -12.54
CA VAL A 235 2.28 -4.11 -11.75
C VAL A 235 2.14 -2.65 -12.15
N ARG A 236 2.03 -1.77 -11.16
CA ARG A 236 2.11 -0.31 -11.33
C ARG A 236 3.10 0.28 -10.35
N MET A 237 3.67 1.41 -10.73
CA MET A 237 4.68 2.11 -9.94
C MET A 237 4.06 3.29 -9.20
N ILE A 238 4.59 3.58 -8.02
CA ILE A 238 4.40 4.84 -7.31
C ILE A 238 5.76 5.48 -7.18
N ALA A 239 5.92 6.69 -7.73
CA ALA A 239 7.18 7.42 -7.63
C ALA A 239 7.40 7.84 -6.17
N ASN A 240 8.36 7.21 -5.51
CA ASN A 240 8.61 7.36 -4.08
C ASN A 240 9.65 8.45 -3.81
N VAL A 241 9.29 9.38 -2.92
CA VAL A 241 10.14 10.50 -2.49
C VAL A 241 10.53 10.31 -1.03
N ASP A 242 11.83 10.41 -0.76
CA ASP A 242 12.39 10.32 0.59
C ASP A 242 12.41 11.70 1.25
N ARG A 243 11.54 11.88 2.27
CA ARG A 243 11.41 13.15 2.99
C ARG A 243 12.57 13.47 3.95
N THR A 244 13.54 12.57 4.10
CA THR A 244 14.66 12.76 5.03
C THR A 244 15.78 13.63 4.44
N GLN A 245 15.72 13.91 3.13
CA GLN A 245 16.67 14.72 2.38
C GLN A 245 16.52 16.24 2.60
N PRO A 246 17.52 17.08 2.28
CA PRO A 246 17.38 18.53 2.33
C PRO A 246 16.17 19.05 1.54
N PRO A 247 15.48 20.12 1.98
CA PRO A 247 14.20 20.54 1.41
C PRO A 247 14.23 20.83 -0.10
N SER A 248 15.32 21.41 -0.63
CA SER A 248 15.48 21.61 -2.07
C SER A 248 15.57 20.30 -2.86
N VAL A 249 16.18 19.25 -2.27
CA VAL A 249 16.25 17.92 -2.87
C VAL A 249 14.88 17.25 -2.82
N VAL A 250 14.20 17.29 -1.67
CA VAL A 250 12.83 16.75 -1.53
C VAL A 250 11.90 17.39 -2.55
N PHE A 251 11.96 18.72 -2.72
CA PHE A 251 11.08 19.39 -3.66
C PHE A 251 11.45 19.10 -5.12
N ALA A 252 12.74 18.97 -5.46
CA ALA A 252 13.17 18.50 -6.77
C ALA A 252 12.67 17.09 -7.09
N GLN A 253 12.74 16.17 -6.11
CA GLN A 253 12.19 14.82 -6.22
C GLN A 253 10.67 14.86 -6.44
N LEU A 254 9.93 15.65 -5.65
CA LEU A 254 8.49 15.83 -5.83
C LEU A 254 8.15 16.39 -7.22
N ILE A 255 8.86 17.42 -7.69
CA ILE A 255 8.64 17.99 -9.03
C ILE A 255 8.81 16.91 -10.10
N PHE A 256 9.91 16.14 -10.03
CA PHE A 256 10.17 15.07 -10.99
C PHE A 256 9.11 13.97 -10.92
N ALA A 257 8.79 13.49 -9.72
CA ALA A 257 7.80 12.44 -9.48
C ALA A 257 6.40 12.82 -10.03
N PHE A 258 5.98 14.08 -9.83
CA PHE A 258 4.72 14.59 -10.37
C PHE A 258 4.74 14.68 -11.91
N LYS A 259 5.86 15.13 -12.50
CA LYS A 259 6.03 15.12 -13.97
C LYS A 259 5.96 13.69 -14.52
N THR A 260 6.63 12.73 -13.87
CA THR A 260 6.59 11.31 -14.27
C THR A 260 5.17 10.76 -14.19
N ALA A 261 4.48 10.92 -13.06
CA ALA A 261 3.12 10.37 -12.88
C ALA A 261 2.09 11.00 -13.83
N SER A 262 2.30 12.24 -14.28
CA SER A 262 1.46 12.85 -15.33
C SER A 262 1.82 12.41 -16.75
N ALA A 263 3.06 11.96 -16.99
CA ALA A 263 3.55 11.64 -18.33
C ALA A 263 3.44 10.13 -18.66
N ASP A 264 3.60 9.25 -17.68
CA ASP A 264 3.62 7.80 -17.87
C ASP A 264 2.54 7.11 -17.03
N PRO A 265 1.50 6.51 -17.64
CA PRO A 265 0.37 5.88 -16.92
C PRO A 265 0.77 4.62 -16.15
N ARG A 266 2.00 4.12 -16.30
CA ARG A 266 2.54 3.04 -15.45
C ARG A 266 2.86 3.55 -14.04
N PHE A 267 3.08 4.86 -13.86
CA PHE A 267 3.16 5.53 -12.57
C PHE A 267 1.78 6.05 -12.14
N VAL A 268 1.14 5.36 -11.19
CA VAL A 268 -0.23 5.68 -10.76
C VAL A 268 -0.31 6.75 -9.67
N GLY A 269 0.83 7.19 -9.13
CA GLY A 269 0.88 8.27 -8.16
C GLY A 269 2.28 8.56 -7.63
N VAL A 270 2.31 9.42 -6.61
CA VAL A 270 3.51 9.86 -5.90
C VAL A 270 3.39 9.53 -4.43
N ALA A 271 4.43 8.92 -3.86
CA ALA A 271 4.52 8.70 -2.42
C ALA A 271 5.49 9.69 -1.78
N LEU A 272 5.10 10.31 -0.67
CA LEU A 272 6.04 10.94 0.24
C LEU A 272 6.27 9.98 1.41
N SER A 273 7.38 9.26 1.40
CA SER A 273 7.78 8.30 2.44
C SER A 273 8.98 8.84 3.22
N GLY A 274 9.79 7.95 3.81
CA GLY A 274 10.93 8.30 4.65
C GLY A 274 10.58 8.30 6.14
N ASP A 275 11.60 8.10 6.97
CA ASP A 275 11.43 7.92 8.40
C ASP A 275 10.93 9.19 9.11
N GLU A 276 9.76 9.11 9.75
CA GLU A 276 9.09 10.27 10.36
C GLU A 276 9.74 10.76 11.66
N LYS A 277 10.61 9.96 12.31
CA LYS A 277 11.43 10.41 13.45
C LYS A 277 12.69 11.16 13.00
N HIS A 278 13.04 11.12 11.71
CA HIS A 278 14.24 11.77 11.21
C HIS A 278 14.19 13.30 11.47
N PRO A 279 15.29 13.95 11.90
CA PRO A 279 15.28 15.38 12.25
C PRO A 279 14.75 16.29 11.15
N VAL A 280 15.07 15.99 9.89
CA VAL A 280 14.55 16.73 8.73
C VAL A 280 13.04 16.53 8.57
N ALA A 281 12.56 15.28 8.67
CA ALA A 281 11.14 14.96 8.56
C ALA A 281 10.30 15.59 9.68
N LEU A 282 10.87 15.79 10.87
CA LEU A 282 10.22 16.49 11.98
C LEU A 282 10.24 18.00 11.81
N ARG A 283 11.38 18.58 11.40
CA ARG A 283 11.56 20.02 11.23
C ARG A 283 10.74 20.55 10.05
N ASP A 284 10.79 19.86 8.91
CA ASP A 284 10.28 20.37 7.64
C ASP A 284 8.88 19.85 7.30
N TYR A 285 8.22 19.11 8.19
CA TYR A 285 6.93 18.47 7.89
C TYR A 285 5.89 19.43 7.29
N GLN A 286 5.72 20.62 7.89
CA GLN A 286 4.80 21.62 7.36
C GLN A 286 5.21 22.09 5.96
N LEU A 287 6.50 22.32 5.74
CA LEU A 287 7.02 22.73 4.45
C LEU A 287 6.80 21.65 3.38
N GLN A 288 7.03 20.38 3.71
CA GLN A 288 6.80 19.24 2.81
C GLN A 288 5.32 19.12 2.41
N MET A 289 4.39 19.37 3.35
CA MET A 289 2.97 19.41 3.04
C MET A 289 2.61 20.61 2.14
N GLU A 290 3.26 21.76 2.30
CA GLU A 290 3.07 22.91 1.39
C GLU A 290 3.67 22.67 -0.01
N MET A 291 4.77 21.93 -0.12
CA MET A 291 5.33 21.52 -1.43
C MET A 291 4.31 20.67 -2.20
N LEU A 292 3.69 19.68 -1.55
CA LEU A 292 2.62 18.86 -2.14
C LEU A 292 1.40 19.70 -2.49
N ASN A 293 0.95 20.57 -1.58
CA ASN A 293 -0.19 21.45 -1.80
C ASN A 293 0.02 22.34 -3.04
N PHE A 294 1.21 22.93 -3.16
CA PHE A 294 1.59 23.76 -4.29
C PHE A 294 1.58 22.97 -5.59
N LEU A 295 2.21 21.79 -5.65
CA LEU A 295 2.21 20.96 -6.87
C LEU A 295 0.77 20.57 -7.26
N LYS A 296 -0.04 20.11 -6.29
CA LYS A 296 -1.45 19.76 -6.50
C LYS A 296 -2.37 20.95 -6.80
N SER A 297 -1.86 22.19 -6.71
CA SER A 297 -2.59 23.41 -7.16
C SER A 297 -2.37 23.72 -8.64
N LYS A 298 -1.38 23.09 -9.27
CA LYS A 298 -1.09 23.26 -10.70
C LYS A 298 -2.02 22.36 -11.51
N ASN A 299 -2.59 22.89 -12.59
CA ASN A 299 -3.55 22.18 -13.42
C ASN A 299 -3.01 20.86 -13.98
N GLU A 300 -1.74 20.85 -14.42
CA GLU A 300 -1.06 19.65 -14.95
C GLU A 300 -0.85 18.52 -13.93
N PHE A 301 -1.05 18.80 -12.64
CA PHE A 301 -0.76 17.89 -11.52
C PHE A 301 -1.97 17.67 -10.60
N SER A 302 -3.14 18.25 -10.90
CA SER A 302 -4.31 18.19 -10.02
C SER A 302 -4.75 16.76 -9.75
N ASP A 303 -4.64 15.91 -10.77
CA ASP A 303 -5.16 14.54 -10.76
C ASP A 303 -4.17 13.51 -10.22
N VAL A 304 -2.88 13.86 -10.12
CA VAL A 304 -1.82 12.98 -9.60
C VAL A 304 -2.15 12.54 -8.18
N LYS A 305 -2.36 11.24 -7.98
CA LYS A 305 -2.68 10.69 -6.66
C LYS A 305 -1.47 10.73 -5.74
N THR A 306 -1.71 10.93 -4.44
CA THR A 306 -0.65 11.04 -3.44
C THR A 306 -0.85 10.04 -2.31
N VAL A 307 0.20 9.31 -1.95
CA VAL A 307 0.23 8.44 -0.77
C VAL A 307 1.21 9.06 0.21
N ILE A 308 0.76 9.31 1.44
CA ILE A 308 1.59 10.04 2.42
C ILE A 308 1.76 9.16 3.64
N THR A 309 3.01 8.79 3.93
CA THR A 309 3.39 8.25 5.25
C THR A 309 3.14 9.34 6.29
N ALA A 310 2.18 9.11 7.16
CA ALA A 310 1.79 10.08 8.17
C ALA A 310 1.39 9.35 9.45
N GLY A 311 2.07 9.69 10.53
CA GLY A 311 1.83 9.06 11.82
C GLY A 311 2.36 7.64 11.91
N TYR A 312 3.34 7.22 11.10
CA TYR A 312 4.07 5.95 11.25
C TYR A 312 5.05 6.01 12.43
N LEU A 313 4.48 6.15 13.62
CA LEU A 313 5.15 6.44 14.88
C LEU A 313 4.39 5.75 16.04
N ASN A 314 5.12 5.45 17.10
CA ASN A 314 4.58 4.97 18.37
C ASN A 314 4.85 6.00 19.48
N PHE A 315 4.10 5.94 20.58
CA PHE A 315 4.30 6.83 21.71
C PHE A 315 5.72 6.69 22.28
N GLY A 316 6.33 7.82 22.66
CA GLY A 316 7.71 7.86 23.16
C GLY A 316 8.80 7.93 22.09
N MET A 317 8.48 7.79 20.79
CA MET A 317 9.49 7.92 19.73
C MET A 317 9.88 9.37 19.41
N ILE A 318 8.97 10.32 19.60
CA ILE A 318 9.18 11.75 19.36
C ILE A 318 8.51 12.58 20.46
N GLU A 319 8.81 13.88 20.49
CA GLU A 319 8.17 14.83 21.41
C GLU A 319 6.63 14.83 21.25
N PRO A 320 5.83 14.75 22.34
CA PRO A 320 4.37 14.69 22.28
C PRO A 320 3.71 15.77 21.41
N THR A 321 4.24 17.01 21.43
CA THR A 321 3.67 18.13 20.66
C THR A 321 3.78 17.95 19.14
N LYS A 322 4.63 17.02 18.67
CA LYS A 322 4.86 16.73 17.25
C LYS A 322 3.87 15.73 16.68
N PHE A 323 3.07 15.05 17.51
CA PHE A 323 1.98 14.18 17.05
C PHE A 323 0.72 14.94 16.62
N LYS A 324 0.54 16.17 17.11
CA LYS A 324 -0.74 16.89 17.15
C LYS A 324 -1.56 16.98 15.85
N ASN A 325 -0.95 16.89 14.67
CA ASN A 325 -1.62 17.13 13.40
C ASN A 325 -0.94 16.51 12.17
N ARG A 326 -0.21 15.39 12.28
CA ARG A 326 0.49 14.78 11.14
C ARG A 326 -0.50 14.33 10.06
N ILE A 327 -1.25 13.26 10.30
CA ILE A 327 -2.30 12.74 9.43
C ILE A 327 -3.28 13.85 9.01
N ARG A 328 -3.77 14.69 9.93
CA ARG A 328 -4.69 15.78 9.55
C ARG A 328 -4.08 16.73 8.51
N THR A 329 -2.81 17.09 8.64
CA THR A 329 -2.14 17.99 7.68
C THR A 329 -1.86 17.27 6.35
N ALA A 330 -1.55 15.98 6.37
CA ALA A 330 -1.45 15.15 5.17
C ALA A 330 -2.76 15.15 4.36
N LEU A 331 -3.91 15.12 5.04
CA LEU A 331 -5.22 15.24 4.39
C LEU A 331 -5.46 16.67 3.86
N SER A 332 -5.38 17.68 4.73
CA SER A 332 -5.84 19.03 4.40
C SER A 332 -4.92 19.80 3.47
N LYS A 333 -3.60 19.57 3.54
CA LYS A 333 -2.59 20.26 2.72
C LYS A 333 -1.95 19.31 1.72
N GLY A 334 -1.52 18.13 2.17
CA GLY A 334 -0.90 17.12 1.31
C GLY A 334 -1.86 16.50 0.28
N LYS A 335 -3.18 16.68 0.48
CA LYS A 335 -4.25 16.11 -0.35
C LYS A 335 -4.09 14.60 -0.57
N ALA A 336 -3.70 13.90 0.50
CA ALA A 336 -3.47 12.45 0.48
C ALA A 336 -4.68 11.70 -0.08
N SER A 337 -4.43 10.85 -1.07
CA SER A 337 -5.37 9.85 -1.57
C SER A 337 -5.39 8.61 -0.67
N ARG A 338 -4.26 8.29 -0.03
CA ARG A 338 -4.14 7.28 1.04
C ARG A 338 -3.19 7.75 2.14
N ILE A 339 -3.46 7.36 3.38
CA ILE A 339 -2.54 7.52 4.52
C ILE A 339 -1.80 6.21 4.72
N SER A 340 -0.47 6.26 4.69
CA SER A 340 0.35 5.08 4.96
C SER A 340 0.64 4.94 6.46
N HIS A 341 0.38 3.75 7.01
CA HIS A 341 0.44 3.35 8.43
C HIS A 341 -0.60 4.02 9.34
N GLY A 342 -0.53 5.34 9.53
CA GLY A 342 -1.48 6.05 10.41
C GLY A 342 -1.48 5.58 11.88
N SER A 343 -0.44 4.89 12.35
CA SER A 343 -0.38 4.27 13.68
C SER A 343 -0.57 5.25 14.83
N ALA A 344 -0.15 6.49 14.65
CA ALA A 344 -0.21 7.54 15.64
C ALA A 344 -1.52 8.35 15.63
N LEU A 345 -2.55 7.92 14.90
CA LEU A 345 -3.79 8.67 14.73
C LEU A 345 -4.42 9.12 16.04
N MET A 346 -4.42 8.24 17.04
CA MET A 346 -5.04 8.51 18.34
C MET A 346 -4.24 9.49 19.22
N TYR A 347 -3.02 9.86 18.81
CA TYR A 347 -2.21 10.88 19.47
C TYR A 347 -2.39 12.30 18.89
N GLU A 348 -3.19 12.45 17.83
CA GLU A 348 -3.48 13.76 17.25
C GLU A 348 -4.47 14.56 18.10
N ASN A 349 -4.54 15.88 17.84
CA ASN A 349 -5.61 16.70 18.36
C ASN A 349 -6.96 16.30 17.73
N ASN A 350 -7.97 16.10 18.58
CA ASN A 350 -9.33 15.71 18.18
C ASN A 350 -9.36 14.45 17.29
N PRO A 351 -8.82 13.31 17.76
CA PRO A 351 -8.59 12.13 16.92
C PRO A 351 -9.91 11.51 16.44
N PHE A 352 -10.97 11.54 17.25
CA PHE A 352 -12.29 11.06 16.83
C PHE A 352 -12.92 11.89 15.70
N ALA A 353 -12.64 13.20 15.64
CA ALA A 353 -13.05 14.03 14.51
C ALA A 353 -12.22 13.70 13.25
N LEU A 354 -10.95 13.35 13.41
CA LEU A 354 -10.10 12.88 12.31
C LEU A 354 -10.60 11.53 11.73
N LEU A 355 -10.98 10.58 12.58
CA LEU A 355 -11.59 9.32 12.14
C LEU A 355 -12.84 9.56 11.27
N LYS A 356 -13.72 10.49 11.69
CA LYS A 356 -14.89 10.87 10.89
C LYS A 356 -14.51 11.50 9.55
N ILE A 357 -13.45 12.32 9.49
CA ILE A 357 -12.96 12.88 8.23
C ILE A 357 -12.49 11.77 7.28
N LEU A 358 -11.68 10.82 7.78
CA LEU A 358 -11.21 9.69 6.98
C LEU A 358 -12.37 8.83 6.46
N SER A 359 -13.33 8.50 7.33
CA SER A 359 -14.50 7.70 6.97
C SER A 359 -15.42 8.39 5.96
N ASN A 360 -15.77 9.67 6.20
CA ASN A 360 -16.67 10.43 5.33
C ASN A 360 -16.06 10.68 3.96
N ASN A 361 -14.76 10.98 3.91
CA ASN A 361 -14.05 11.24 2.65
C ASN A 361 -13.52 9.97 1.98
N LYS A 362 -13.76 8.79 2.59
CA LYS A 362 -13.30 7.48 2.10
C LYS A 362 -11.80 7.44 1.82
N ILE A 363 -11.01 8.05 2.72
CA ILE A 363 -9.55 8.04 2.62
C ILE A 363 -9.04 6.85 3.44
N PRO A 364 -8.46 5.83 2.79
CA PRO A 364 -8.00 4.63 3.48
C PRO A 364 -6.74 4.88 4.31
N VAL A 365 -6.57 4.03 5.31
CA VAL A 365 -5.32 3.86 6.04
C VAL A 365 -4.71 2.51 5.67
N GLU A 366 -3.46 2.52 5.20
CA GLU A 366 -2.70 1.30 4.94
C GLU A 366 -2.14 0.76 6.27
N ILE A 367 -2.33 -0.52 6.56
CA ILE A 367 -1.86 -1.18 7.78
C ILE A 367 -0.96 -2.36 7.39
N GLY A 368 0.29 -2.34 7.84
CA GLY A 368 1.23 -3.46 7.69
C GLY A 368 1.62 -3.96 9.07
N PHE A 369 0.92 -4.98 9.57
CA PHE A 369 1.03 -5.39 10.97
C PHE A 369 2.45 -5.84 11.32
N THR A 370 3.07 -6.65 10.48
CA THR A 370 4.42 -7.17 10.75
C THR A 370 5.47 -6.08 10.68
N ALA A 371 5.39 -5.21 9.69
CA ALA A 371 6.29 -4.06 9.57
C ALA A 371 6.16 -3.10 10.77
N GLU A 372 4.93 -2.78 11.18
CA GLU A 372 4.64 -1.91 12.33
C GLU A 372 5.12 -2.50 13.65
N GLU A 373 4.95 -3.80 13.85
CA GLU A 373 5.42 -4.49 15.04
C GLU A 373 6.96 -4.52 15.10
N GLN A 374 7.62 -4.89 14.00
CA GLN A 374 9.09 -5.01 13.98
C GLN A 374 9.80 -3.65 14.00
N ALA A 375 9.32 -2.65 13.24
CA ALA A 375 10.02 -1.38 13.09
C ALA A 375 9.55 -0.28 14.04
N ARG A 376 8.35 -0.40 14.62
CA ARG A 376 7.75 0.60 15.52
C ARG A 376 7.30 0.04 16.86
N PHE A 377 7.49 -1.26 17.12
CA PHE A 377 7.09 -1.92 18.36
C PHE A 377 5.59 -1.76 18.64
N ILE A 378 4.77 -1.73 17.58
CA ILE A 378 3.31 -1.62 17.69
C ILE A 378 2.72 -3.03 17.70
N ALA A 379 2.51 -3.56 18.91
CA ALA A 379 1.80 -4.82 19.10
C ALA A 379 0.31 -4.70 18.73
N LYS A 380 -0.36 -5.84 18.51
CA LYS A 380 -1.78 -5.91 18.11
C LYS A 380 -2.72 -5.06 18.97
N ASP A 381 -2.51 -5.03 20.29
CA ASP A 381 -3.42 -4.34 21.23
C ASP A 381 -3.28 -2.81 21.17
N ASN A 382 -2.18 -2.32 20.59
CA ASN A 382 -1.88 -0.89 20.40
C ASN A 382 -2.05 -0.43 18.95
N ASN A 383 -2.37 -1.34 18.02
CA ASN A 383 -2.57 -1.01 16.61
C ASN A 383 -3.89 -0.21 16.43
N PRO A 384 -3.94 0.81 15.55
CA PRO A 384 -5.19 1.57 15.32
C PRO A 384 -6.28 0.77 14.60
N PHE A 385 -5.99 -0.42 14.08
CA PHE A 385 -6.91 -1.23 13.29
C PHE A 385 -8.32 -1.39 13.90
N PRO A 386 -8.50 -1.73 15.21
CA PRO A 386 -9.83 -1.85 15.80
C PRO A 386 -10.62 -0.53 15.82
N VAL A 387 -9.95 0.60 16.10
CA VAL A 387 -10.63 1.90 16.15
C VAL A 387 -11.00 2.39 14.75
N LEU A 388 -10.17 2.09 13.74
CA LEU A 388 -10.46 2.38 12.34
C LEU A 388 -11.70 1.61 11.87
N LEU A 389 -11.78 0.31 12.16
CA LEU A 389 -12.94 -0.52 11.84
C LEU A 389 -14.22 0.01 12.51
N LYS A 390 -14.15 0.31 13.81
CA LYS A 390 -15.30 0.85 14.57
C LYS A 390 -15.84 2.16 14.01
N TYR A 391 -14.97 2.99 13.43
CA TYR A 391 -15.36 4.26 12.82
C TYR A 391 -15.62 4.16 11.31
N HIS A 392 -15.66 2.94 10.76
CA HIS A 392 -15.86 2.69 9.32
C HIS A 392 -14.87 3.48 8.45
N VAL A 393 -13.63 3.64 8.93
CA VAL A 393 -12.54 4.15 8.11
C VAL A 393 -12.10 3.04 7.16
N PRO A 394 -11.93 3.28 5.85
CA PRO A 394 -11.43 2.24 4.97
C PRO A 394 -10.00 1.83 5.36
N ILE A 395 -9.71 0.53 5.28
CA ILE A 395 -8.41 -0.03 5.65
C ILE A 395 -7.91 -0.88 4.49
N VAL A 396 -6.63 -0.74 4.17
CA VAL A 396 -5.93 -1.62 3.22
C VAL A 396 -4.82 -2.34 3.98
N ILE A 397 -4.83 -3.68 3.96
CA ILE A 397 -3.72 -4.47 4.51
C ILE A 397 -2.60 -4.53 3.46
N VAL A 398 -1.36 -4.29 3.86
CA VAL A 398 -0.18 -4.23 2.98
C VAL A 398 1.00 -4.99 3.58
N SER A 399 1.88 -5.54 2.73
CA SER A 399 3.06 -6.28 3.22
C SER A 399 4.28 -5.39 3.52
N VAL A 400 4.36 -4.22 2.86
CA VAL A 400 5.41 -3.20 3.03
C VAL A 400 6.81 -3.66 2.61
N ASP A 401 7.45 -4.49 3.43
CA ASP A 401 8.84 -4.94 3.33
C ASP A 401 8.91 -6.47 3.56
N ALA A 402 8.07 -7.20 2.80
CA ALA A 402 7.80 -8.63 3.00
C ALA A 402 9.05 -9.51 3.07
N GLY A 403 10.03 -9.25 2.21
CA GLY A 403 11.25 -10.03 2.09
C GLY A 403 12.14 -9.90 3.32
N LEU A 404 12.47 -8.67 3.72
CA LEU A 404 13.35 -8.42 4.87
C LEU A 404 12.70 -8.78 6.20
N THR A 405 11.38 -8.62 6.31
CA THR A 405 10.63 -8.98 7.52
C THR A 405 10.21 -10.46 7.55
N ARG A 406 10.59 -11.23 6.52
CA ARG A 406 10.28 -12.67 6.37
C ARG A 406 8.78 -12.99 6.51
N THR A 407 7.93 -12.13 5.95
CA THR A 407 6.46 -12.26 5.94
C THR A 407 5.92 -12.30 4.51
N ASP A 408 4.64 -12.65 4.36
CA ASP A 408 3.91 -12.57 3.10
C ASP A 408 2.53 -11.93 3.32
N ILE A 409 1.86 -11.54 2.24
CA ILE A 409 0.53 -10.92 2.35
C ILE A 409 -0.49 -11.87 3.00
N THR A 410 -0.38 -13.19 2.76
CA THR A 410 -1.22 -14.19 3.44
C THR A 410 -1.07 -14.10 4.95
N ASN A 411 0.15 -13.94 5.46
CA ASN A 411 0.42 -13.81 6.87
C ASN A 411 -0.20 -12.53 7.44
N GLU A 412 -0.19 -11.41 6.72
CA GLU A 412 -0.87 -10.19 7.18
C GLU A 412 -2.40 -10.40 7.32
N TYR A 413 -3.02 -11.14 6.40
CA TYR A 413 -4.44 -11.52 6.53
C TYR A 413 -4.70 -12.56 7.62
N VAL A 414 -3.79 -13.53 7.82
CA VAL A 414 -3.85 -14.48 8.95
C VAL A 414 -3.79 -13.73 10.27
N ARG A 415 -2.90 -12.74 10.38
CA ARG A 415 -2.82 -11.86 11.54
C ARG A 415 -4.12 -11.10 11.75
N ALA A 416 -4.68 -10.50 10.70
CA ALA A 416 -5.95 -9.79 10.80
C ALA A 416 -7.08 -10.69 11.35
N ALA A 417 -7.24 -11.89 10.78
CA ALA A 417 -8.27 -12.85 11.17
C ALA A 417 -8.08 -13.45 12.58
N ARG A 418 -6.82 -13.67 12.98
CA ARG A 418 -6.45 -14.23 14.29
C ARG A 418 -6.54 -13.18 15.40
N ASP A 419 -5.96 -12.01 15.17
CA ASP A 419 -5.75 -11.00 16.21
C ASP A 419 -7.01 -10.16 16.45
N TYR A 420 -7.92 -10.08 15.48
CA TYR A 420 -9.15 -9.30 15.57
C TYR A 420 -10.40 -10.15 15.27
N PRO A 421 -11.56 -9.82 15.85
CA PRO A 421 -12.78 -10.62 15.71
C PRO A 421 -13.50 -10.33 14.37
N LEU A 422 -12.82 -10.56 13.25
CA LEU A 422 -13.36 -10.36 11.91
C LEU A 422 -14.20 -11.56 11.47
N SER A 423 -15.40 -11.28 10.95
CA SER A 423 -16.15 -12.21 10.10
C SER A 423 -15.44 -12.45 8.77
N TYR A 424 -15.83 -13.52 8.06
CA TYR A 424 -15.34 -13.79 6.72
C TYR A 424 -15.72 -12.67 5.74
N THR A 425 -16.95 -12.13 5.86
CA THR A 425 -17.39 -10.99 5.03
C THR A 425 -16.55 -9.72 5.30
N GLU A 426 -16.17 -9.44 6.55
CA GLU A 426 -15.27 -8.32 6.85
C GLU A 426 -13.85 -8.56 6.29
N LEU A 427 -13.35 -9.79 6.36
CA LEU A 427 -12.08 -10.17 5.73
C LEU A 427 -12.12 -9.97 4.20
N LYS A 428 -13.21 -10.40 3.54
CA LYS A 428 -13.46 -10.12 2.11
C LYS A 428 -13.49 -8.63 1.82
N ASN A 429 -14.11 -7.82 2.68
CA ASN A 429 -14.17 -6.37 2.48
C ASN A 429 -12.78 -5.72 2.58
N LEU A 430 -11.89 -6.20 3.48
CA LEU A 430 -10.49 -5.76 3.51
C LEU A 430 -9.76 -6.09 2.21
N VAL A 431 -10.02 -7.27 1.62
CA VAL A 431 -9.50 -7.63 0.30
C VAL A 431 -10.08 -6.72 -0.80
N ARG A 432 -11.39 -6.48 -0.82
CA ARG A 432 -12.02 -5.57 -1.80
C ARG A 432 -11.47 -4.14 -1.71
N ASN A 433 -11.17 -3.67 -0.51
CA ASN A 433 -10.55 -2.36 -0.29
C ASN A 433 -9.22 -2.21 -1.06
N THR A 434 -8.45 -3.29 -1.23
CA THR A 434 -7.20 -3.26 -2.00
C THR A 434 -7.41 -2.82 -3.45
N LEU A 435 -8.54 -3.15 -4.08
CA LEU A 435 -8.80 -2.74 -5.46
C LEU A 435 -9.64 -1.47 -5.53
N GLU A 436 -10.57 -1.26 -4.61
CA GLU A 436 -11.36 -0.01 -4.53
C GLU A 436 -10.46 1.20 -4.32
N TYR A 437 -9.54 1.10 -3.37
CA TYR A 437 -8.65 2.19 -2.98
C TYR A 437 -7.27 2.12 -3.64
N SER A 438 -7.09 1.22 -4.62
CA SER A 438 -5.97 1.32 -5.55
C SER A 438 -5.97 2.64 -6.30
N LEU A 439 -4.79 3.03 -6.79
CA LEU A 439 -4.61 4.19 -7.65
C LEU A 439 -4.89 3.87 -9.13
N LEU A 440 -5.37 2.65 -9.44
CA LEU A 440 -5.82 2.30 -10.79
C LEU A 440 -6.86 3.32 -11.28
N PRO A 441 -6.75 3.76 -12.55
CA PRO A 441 -7.72 4.66 -13.14
C PRO A 441 -9.03 3.93 -13.48
N GLY A 442 -10.06 4.72 -13.72
CA GLY A 442 -11.36 4.25 -14.19
C GLY A 442 -12.43 4.12 -13.10
N LYS A 443 -13.68 3.97 -13.55
CA LYS A 443 -14.85 3.82 -12.70
C LYS A 443 -14.78 2.49 -11.93
N SER A 444 -15.17 2.49 -10.66
CA SER A 444 -15.28 1.26 -9.86
C SER A 444 -16.43 0.38 -10.34
N LEU A 445 -16.26 -0.94 -10.22
CA LEU A 445 -17.30 -1.94 -10.35
C LEU A 445 -18.38 -1.75 -9.27
N TRP A 446 -17.99 -1.33 -8.07
CA TRP A 446 -18.89 -1.22 -6.93
C TRP A 446 -19.51 0.18 -6.87
N LYS A 447 -20.84 0.25 -6.66
CA LYS A 447 -21.55 1.51 -6.44
C LYS A 447 -21.56 1.95 -4.97
N THR A 448 -21.40 1.00 -4.05
CA THR A 448 -21.25 1.24 -2.61
C THR A 448 -20.18 0.31 -2.05
N THR A 449 -19.53 0.72 -0.95
CA THR A 449 -18.45 -0.05 -0.29
C THR A 449 -18.80 -0.48 1.14
N SER A 450 -19.97 -0.07 1.65
CA SER A 450 -20.46 -0.43 2.98
C SER A 450 -22.00 -0.51 2.97
N PRO A 451 -22.60 -1.62 2.51
CA PRO A 451 -21.93 -2.83 2.02
C PRO A 451 -21.39 -2.68 0.60
N TYR A 452 -20.51 -3.59 0.20
CA TYR A 452 -20.07 -3.73 -1.18
C TYR A 452 -21.22 -4.21 -2.07
N VAL A 453 -21.56 -3.43 -3.09
CA VAL A 453 -22.63 -3.76 -4.04
C VAL A 453 -22.16 -3.46 -5.46
N VAL A 454 -22.26 -4.45 -6.34
CA VAL A 454 -21.94 -4.29 -7.76
C VAL A 454 -22.89 -3.27 -8.40
N GLY A 455 -22.33 -2.40 -9.23
CA GLY A 455 -23.08 -1.38 -9.96
C GLY A 455 -24.00 -1.99 -11.01
N ASP A 456 -25.01 -1.21 -11.40
CA ASP A 456 -26.07 -1.67 -12.31
C ASP A 456 -25.52 -2.09 -13.68
N ASP A 457 -24.35 -1.53 -14.08
CA ASP A 457 -23.64 -1.90 -15.32
C ASP A 457 -23.26 -3.38 -15.39
N CYS A 458 -23.06 -4.06 -14.24
CA CYS A 458 -22.52 -5.43 -14.15
C CYS A 458 -23.29 -6.37 -13.21
N ASN A 459 -24.45 -5.98 -12.69
CA ASN A 459 -25.19 -6.75 -11.68
C ASN A 459 -25.62 -8.16 -12.16
N ASP A 460 -25.80 -8.35 -13.47
CA ASP A 460 -26.23 -9.62 -14.07
C ASP A 460 -25.06 -10.53 -14.52
N SER A 461 -23.80 -10.07 -14.38
CA SER A 461 -22.64 -10.69 -15.04
C SER A 461 -21.70 -11.49 -14.14
N LEU A 462 -21.96 -11.60 -12.83
CA LEU A 462 -21.06 -12.33 -11.92
C LEU A 462 -21.04 -13.85 -12.10
N THR A 463 -21.93 -14.42 -12.94
CA THR A 463 -22.03 -15.89 -13.05
C THR A 463 -21.70 -16.48 -14.41
N THR A 464 -21.94 -15.84 -15.58
CA THR A 464 -21.74 -16.60 -16.85
C THR A 464 -21.56 -15.85 -18.17
N LYS A 465 -21.39 -14.52 -18.26
CA LYS A 465 -20.91 -13.82 -19.49
C LYS A 465 -20.87 -12.31 -19.30
N THR A 466 -19.78 -11.68 -19.74
CA THR A 466 -19.65 -10.23 -19.88
C THR A 466 -20.18 -9.82 -21.25
N THR A 467 -21.39 -9.27 -21.32
CA THR A 467 -21.96 -8.72 -22.56
C THR A 467 -22.45 -7.29 -22.34
N GLY A 468 -22.57 -6.53 -23.43
CA GLY A 468 -23.15 -5.18 -23.38
C GLY A 468 -22.38 -4.20 -22.50
N VAL A 469 -23.09 -3.51 -21.60
CA VAL A 469 -22.58 -2.39 -20.80
C VAL A 469 -21.49 -2.82 -19.81
N CYS A 470 -21.60 -4.02 -19.22
CA CYS A 470 -20.57 -4.52 -18.32
C CYS A 470 -19.23 -4.71 -19.06
N GLN A 471 -19.24 -5.36 -20.22
CA GLN A 471 -18.01 -5.56 -21.01
C GLN A 471 -17.36 -4.22 -21.39
N LYS A 472 -18.17 -3.21 -21.71
CA LYS A 472 -17.66 -1.86 -21.99
C LYS A 472 -16.95 -1.27 -20.77
N LEU A 473 -17.57 -1.31 -19.58
CA LEU A 473 -16.96 -0.85 -18.34
C LEU A 473 -15.63 -1.59 -18.06
N LEU A 474 -15.62 -2.91 -18.20
CA LEU A 474 -14.43 -3.73 -17.93
C LEU A 474 -13.30 -3.50 -18.95
N ASN A 475 -13.61 -3.02 -20.16
CA ASN A 475 -12.60 -2.65 -21.17
C ASN A 475 -12.03 -1.25 -20.91
N GLU A 476 -12.86 -0.31 -20.45
CA GLU A 476 -12.50 1.10 -20.27
C GLU A 476 -11.90 1.39 -18.88
N SER A 477 -12.18 0.56 -17.88
CA SER A 477 -11.72 0.75 -16.50
C SER A 477 -10.83 -0.41 -16.04
N PRO A 478 -9.50 -0.21 -16.00
CA PRO A 478 -8.57 -1.17 -15.39
C PRO A 478 -8.95 -1.53 -13.96
N LYS A 479 -9.49 -0.56 -13.20
CA LYS A 479 -10.01 -0.79 -11.85
C LYS A 479 -11.19 -1.77 -11.85
N ALA A 480 -12.25 -1.50 -12.63
CA ALA A 480 -13.42 -2.39 -12.66
C ALA A 480 -13.06 -3.79 -13.17
N ASN A 481 -12.13 -3.89 -14.13
CA ASN A 481 -11.64 -5.16 -14.64
C ASN A 481 -11.07 -6.05 -13.52
N LYS A 482 -10.14 -5.50 -12.72
CA LYS A 482 -9.53 -6.23 -11.60
C LYS A 482 -10.54 -6.55 -10.50
N GLN A 483 -11.45 -5.63 -10.21
CA GLN A 483 -12.51 -5.85 -9.21
C GLN A 483 -13.48 -6.97 -9.64
N TRP A 484 -13.82 -7.05 -10.93
CA TRP A 484 -14.69 -8.11 -11.45
C TRP A 484 -14.01 -9.47 -11.39
N LYS A 485 -12.72 -9.53 -11.72
CA LYS A 485 -11.92 -10.75 -11.60
C LYS A 485 -11.90 -11.24 -10.15
N LEU A 486 -11.65 -10.34 -9.18
CA LEU A 486 -11.68 -10.67 -7.76
C LEU A 486 -13.04 -11.24 -7.29
N GLU A 487 -14.17 -10.64 -7.68
CA GLU A 487 -15.49 -11.19 -7.30
C GLU A 487 -15.74 -12.57 -7.91
N THR A 488 -15.26 -12.81 -9.12
CA THR A 488 -15.34 -14.13 -9.78
C THR A 488 -14.50 -15.16 -9.02
N GLU A 489 -13.28 -14.81 -8.63
CA GLU A 489 -12.40 -15.68 -7.84
C GLU A 489 -12.98 -15.97 -6.45
N PHE A 490 -13.62 -14.99 -5.80
CA PHE A 490 -14.33 -15.23 -4.54
C PHE A 490 -15.47 -16.24 -4.71
N ALA A 491 -16.30 -16.08 -5.75
CA ALA A 491 -17.40 -17.00 -6.01
C ALA A 491 -16.88 -18.43 -6.25
N GLU A 492 -15.76 -18.59 -6.96
CA GLU A 492 -15.12 -19.88 -7.17
C GLU A 492 -14.52 -20.47 -5.90
N PHE A 493 -13.82 -19.66 -5.11
CA PHE A 493 -13.25 -20.07 -3.82
C PHE A 493 -14.34 -20.56 -2.87
N GLU A 494 -15.41 -19.79 -2.68
CA GLU A 494 -16.53 -20.14 -1.82
C GLU A 494 -17.26 -21.39 -2.30
N ARG A 495 -17.39 -21.58 -3.62
CA ARG A 495 -17.96 -22.80 -4.20
C ARG A 495 -17.13 -24.02 -3.86
N LYS A 496 -15.80 -23.94 -3.89
CA LYS A 496 -14.90 -25.04 -3.51
C LYS A 496 -15.01 -25.36 -2.02
N ILE A 497 -14.99 -24.34 -1.16
CA ILE A 497 -15.13 -24.52 0.29
C ILE A 497 -16.49 -25.12 0.65
N ALA A 498 -17.57 -24.65 0.02
CA ALA A 498 -18.94 -25.11 0.28
C ALA A 498 -19.25 -26.54 -0.22
N ALA A 499 -18.38 -27.10 -1.06
CA ALA A 499 -18.48 -28.45 -1.60
C ALA A 499 -17.74 -29.50 -0.76
N ASN A 500 -16.78 -29.07 0.06
CA ASN A 500 -16.12 -29.88 1.09
C ASN A 500 -16.95 -29.86 2.38
#